data_AF-A0A660MSX1-F1
#
_entry.id   AF-A0A660MSX1-F1
#
_cell.length_a   1.000
_cell.length_b   1.000
_cell.length_c   1.000
_cell.angle_alpha   90.00
_cell.angle_beta   90.00
_cell.angle_gamma   90.00
#
_symmetry.space_group_name_H-M   'P 1'
#
loop_
_entity.id
_entity.type
_entity.pdbx_description
1 polymer ?
#
loop_
_entity_poly.entity_id
_entity_poly.type
_entity_poly.pdbx_seq_one_letter_code
_entity_poly.pdbx_strand_id
1 'polypeptide(L)'
;MENILKIIDLLEKSVKEDPAEGLTSGEIIKTGFDEKVDEYRKTIENANDWLANYQAKISQENGISNLKIKYTGQSGYFIEIPKSQDNKVPEYFIFKQTLVGASRYITEELKDFEEKYLEAQNQKASREYEIFLKIREEILDFYSDIKEISDKTANIDFLASLSQVAYDNDYIKPEISDNYDLEIVGGRHPVIEKYVSEFISNDLSLDKKQFVHIITGPNMGGKSTFLRQNALIILMAHIGSFVPAKKANIPLTDKIFSRVGASDNLFLGQSTFMVEMQEVANILNNSTKNSFVIIDEVGRGTSTYDGMSLAWAILRENHDKIKAKTLFATHYHELIDESKALKGVKNFSVAVGENDENLVFLRKIISGGIKKSFGLEVAKIAGISESVLSEAKSMLRNLEQKHNKPFATQLFSLEPEIKYVEKNSVLEEELKKIDLNSLTPLDALNTLFELKKKI
;
A
#
# COMPACT_ATOMS: atom_id res chain seq x y z
N MET A 1 35.07 1.70 7.51
CA MET A 1 35.29 3.17 7.42
C MET A 1 36.39 3.53 6.44
N GLU A 2 37.59 2.94 6.53
CA GLU A 2 38.69 3.23 5.59
C GLU A 2 38.33 2.99 4.11
N ASN A 3 37.64 1.88 3.81
CA ASN A 3 37.16 1.56 2.46
C ASN A 3 36.21 2.63 1.89
N ILE A 4 35.35 3.19 2.73
CA ILE A 4 34.38 4.22 2.29
C ILE A 4 35.07 5.55 2.02
N LEU A 5 36.07 5.90 2.82
CA LEU A 5 36.89 7.08 2.55
C LEU A 5 37.64 6.94 1.21
N LYS A 6 38.08 5.73 0.84
CA LYS A 6 38.66 5.45 -0.48
C LYS A 6 37.65 5.66 -1.61
N ILE A 7 36.40 5.21 -1.44
CA ILE A 7 35.33 5.43 -2.42
C ILE A 7 35.03 6.93 -2.58
N ILE A 8 34.92 7.66 -1.47
CA ILE A 8 34.68 9.10 -1.49
C ILE A 8 35.83 9.81 -2.21
N ASP A 9 37.07 9.53 -1.84
CA ASP A 9 38.26 10.11 -2.47
C ASP A 9 38.35 9.79 -3.97
N LEU A 10 38.03 8.56 -4.37
CA LEU A 10 37.95 8.15 -5.77
C LEU A 10 36.92 9.01 -6.52
N LEU A 11 35.67 9.06 -6.04
CA LEU A 11 34.59 9.82 -6.67
C LEU A 11 34.88 11.33 -6.72
N GLU A 12 35.41 11.89 -5.63
CA GLU A 12 35.78 13.30 -5.55
C GLU A 12 36.89 13.67 -6.54
N LYS A 13 37.85 12.77 -6.80
CA LYS A 13 38.92 13.00 -7.78
C LYS A 13 38.48 12.72 -9.21
N SER A 14 37.55 11.78 -9.42
CA SER A 14 37.26 11.25 -10.74
C SER A 14 36.02 11.83 -11.42
N VAL A 15 34.94 12.10 -10.69
CA VAL A 15 33.63 12.50 -11.26
C VAL A 15 33.37 13.99 -11.01
N LYS A 16 32.85 14.69 -12.03
CA LYS A 16 32.42 16.09 -11.91
C LYS A 16 31.29 16.24 -10.88
N GLU A 17 31.19 17.42 -10.26
CA GLU A 17 30.10 17.70 -9.30
C GLU A 17 28.72 17.74 -9.97
N ASP A 18 28.68 18.24 -11.21
CA ASP A 18 27.48 18.29 -12.05
C ASP A 18 27.78 17.60 -13.39
N PRO A 19 27.76 16.25 -13.43
CA PRO A 19 28.00 15.50 -14.65
C PRO A 19 26.79 15.56 -15.58
N ALA A 20 27.00 15.41 -16.89
CA ALA A 20 25.88 15.35 -17.84
C ALA A 20 24.93 14.17 -17.52
N GLU A 21 23.62 14.38 -17.72
CA GLU A 21 22.59 13.34 -17.50
C GLU A 21 22.79 12.11 -18.43
N GLY A 22 23.36 12.33 -19.61
CA GLY A 22 23.65 11.28 -20.59
C GLY A 22 25.08 10.73 -20.45
N LEU A 23 25.20 9.40 -20.27
CA LEU A 23 26.52 8.75 -20.19
C LEU A 23 27.32 8.82 -21.51
N THR A 24 26.64 9.00 -22.65
CA THR A 24 27.26 9.02 -23.99
C THR A 24 27.57 10.43 -24.49
N SER A 25 27.05 11.47 -23.83
CA SER A 25 27.34 12.87 -24.20
C SER A 25 28.70 13.35 -23.71
N GLY A 26 29.40 12.56 -22.88
CA GLY A 26 30.60 12.99 -22.18
C GLY A 26 30.28 13.97 -21.04
N GLU A 27 31.29 14.70 -20.58
CA GLU A 27 31.24 15.63 -19.45
C GLU A 27 31.02 14.94 -18.08
N ILE A 28 31.67 13.79 -17.88
CA ILE A 28 31.53 13.00 -16.64
C ILE A 28 32.79 13.13 -15.77
N ILE A 29 33.97 13.07 -16.38
CA ILE A 29 35.25 12.92 -15.68
C ILE A 29 35.90 14.28 -15.39
N LYS A 30 36.45 14.44 -14.18
CA LYS A 30 37.16 15.67 -13.75
C LYS A 30 38.47 15.87 -14.52
N THR A 31 38.87 17.13 -14.66
CA THR A 31 40.20 17.49 -15.18
C THR A 31 41.29 17.01 -14.24
N GLY A 32 42.37 16.46 -14.79
CA GLY A 32 43.52 15.93 -14.05
C GLY A 32 43.40 14.46 -13.65
N PHE A 33 42.27 13.80 -13.95
CA PHE A 33 42.07 12.38 -13.63
C PHE A 33 42.61 11.43 -14.73
N ASP A 34 42.45 11.80 -16.00
CA ASP A 34 42.99 11.04 -17.14
C ASP A 34 43.61 12.00 -18.16
N GLU A 35 44.90 11.80 -18.43
CA GLU A 35 45.69 12.68 -19.31
C GLU A 35 45.13 12.74 -20.73
N LYS A 36 44.57 11.65 -21.26
CA LYS A 36 44.02 11.61 -22.62
C LYS A 36 42.70 12.38 -22.70
N VAL A 37 41.83 12.23 -21.70
CA VAL A 37 40.61 13.04 -21.60
C VAL A 37 40.95 14.53 -21.55
N ASP A 38 42.00 14.90 -20.81
CA ASP A 38 42.46 16.28 -20.73
C ASP A 38 43.06 16.78 -22.05
N GLU A 39 43.81 15.94 -22.78
CA GLU A 39 44.33 16.25 -24.11
C GLU A 39 43.18 16.48 -25.12
N TYR A 40 42.19 15.61 -25.14
CA TYR A 40 41.01 15.78 -26.00
C TYR A 40 40.21 17.03 -25.61
N ARG A 41 40.03 17.28 -24.31
CA ARG A 41 39.35 18.48 -23.81
C ARG A 41 40.08 19.75 -24.27
N LYS A 42 41.40 19.79 -24.15
CA LYS A 42 42.22 20.91 -24.64
C LYS A 42 42.11 21.09 -26.16
N THR A 43 42.06 19.99 -26.91
CA THR A 43 41.86 20.02 -28.38
C THR A 43 40.50 20.63 -28.74
N ILE A 44 39.44 20.23 -28.03
CA ILE A 44 38.08 20.77 -28.18
C ILE A 44 38.01 22.25 -27.78
N GLU A 45 38.68 22.65 -26.70
CA GLU A 45 38.76 24.05 -26.26
C GLU A 45 39.47 24.92 -27.30
N ASN A 46 40.65 24.48 -27.79
CA ASN A 46 41.39 25.17 -28.85
C ASN A 46 40.58 25.25 -30.17
N ALA A 47 39.66 24.32 -30.39
CA ALA A 47 38.81 24.30 -31.58
C ALA A 47 37.85 25.50 -31.61
N ASN A 48 37.38 25.97 -30.45
CA ASN A 48 36.56 27.17 -30.35
C ASN A 48 37.36 28.44 -30.74
N ASP A 49 38.61 28.53 -30.28
CA ASP A 49 39.51 29.61 -30.67
C ASP A 49 39.83 29.57 -32.16
N TRP A 50 40.00 28.37 -32.73
CA TRP A 50 40.20 28.19 -34.16
C TRP A 50 38.99 28.70 -34.95
N LEU A 51 37.75 28.35 -34.56
CA LEU A 51 36.53 28.83 -35.23
C LEU A 51 36.41 30.35 -35.20
N ALA A 52 36.73 30.98 -34.07
CA ALA A 52 36.71 32.43 -33.93
C ALA A 52 37.74 33.11 -34.86
N ASN A 53 38.96 32.59 -34.88
CA ASN A 53 40.03 33.09 -35.74
C ASN A 53 39.73 32.86 -37.23
N TYR A 54 39.19 31.68 -37.57
CA TYR A 54 38.80 31.34 -38.94
C TYR A 54 37.67 32.24 -39.45
N GLN A 55 36.64 32.49 -38.62
CA GLN A 55 35.56 33.43 -38.93
C GLN A 55 36.09 34.84 -39.20
N ALA A 56 37.01 35.34 -38.35
CA ALA A 56 37.61 36.66 -38.52
C ALA A 56 38.44 36.75 -39.81
N LYS A 57 39.27 35.74 -40.08
CA LYS A 57 40.09 35.62 -41.29
C LYS A 57 39.23 35.71 -42.56
N ILE A 58 38.23 34.83 -42.71
CA ILE A 58 37.39 34.80 -43.92
C ILE A 58 36.48 36.02 -44.05
N SER A 59 36.09 36.67 -42.94
CA SER A 59 35.33 37.92 -42.98
C SER A 59 36.19 39.08 -43.51
N GLN A 60 37.45 39.19 -43.05
CA GLN A 60 38.38 40.24 -43.46
C GLN A 60 38.87 40.05 -44.90
N GLU A 61 39.35 38.85 -45.26
CA GLU A 61 39.93 38.55 -46.57
C GLU A 61 38.92 38.77 -47.72
N ASN A 62 37.64 38.47 -47.48
CA ASN A 62 36.59 38.55 -48.50
C ASN A 62 35.70 39.80 -48.37
N GLY A 63 35.95 40.67 -47.37
CA GLY A 63 35.17 41.88 -47.15
C GLY A 63 33.67 41.64 -46.87
N ILE A 64 33.35 40.52 -46.21
CA ILE A 64 31.99 40.10 -45.88
C ILE A 64 31.69 40.43 -44.42
N SER A 65 30.86 41.44 -44.21
CA SER A 65 30.43 41.87 -42.87
C SER A 65 29.30 40.98 -42.32
N ASN A 66 29.27 40.77 -41.01
CA ASN A 66 28.26 39.94 -40.31
C ASN A 66 28.19 38.46 -40.74
N LEU A 67 29.28 37.93 -41.29
CA LEU A 67 29.45 36.49 -41.51
C LEU A 67 29.48 35.76 -40.17
N LYS A 68 28.75 34.64 -40.07
CA LYS A 68 28.73 33.81 -38.86
C LYS A 68 28.98 32.35 -39.19
N ILE A 69 29.85 31.69 -38.44
CA ILE A 69 29.96 30.24 -38.45
C ILE A 69 28.97 29.69 -37.42
N LYS A 70 28.14 28.73 -37.84
CA LYS A 70 27.11 28.11 -37.00
C LYS A 70 27.15 26.59 -37.16
N TYR A 71 26.59 25.89 -36.17
CA TYR A 71 26.45 24.43 -36.18
C TYR A 71 24.98 24.03 -36.08
N THR A 72 24.57 23.00 -36.81
CA THR A 72 23.30 22.29 -36.60
C THR A 72 23.52 20.78 -36.70
N GLY A 73 22.84 19.99 -35.85
CA GLY A 73 23.02 18.53 -35.84
C GLY A 73 22.72 17.81 -37.17
N GLN A 74 21.90 18.40 -38.06
CA GLN A 74 21.61 17.83 -39.39
C GLN A 74 22.59 18.27 -40.48
N SER A 75 23.24 19.43 -40.35
CA SER A 75 24.03 20.04 -41.45
C SER A 75 25.49 20.31 -41.10
N GLY A 76 25.89 20.01 -39.86
CA GLY A 76 27.23 20.23 -39.37
C GLY A 76 27.56 21.71 -39.18
N TYR A 77 28.84 22.03 -39.22
CA TYR A 77 29.30 23.42 -39.31
C TYR A 77 29.03 24.00 -40.71
N PHE A 78 28.64 25.27 -40.74
CA PHE A 78 28.43 26.03 -41.97
C PHE A 78 28.69 27.51 -41.74
N ILE A 79 29.02 28.19 -42.84
CA ILE A 79 29.21 29.63 -42.90
C ILE A 79 27.90 30.25 -43.39
N GLU A 80 27.31 31.13 -42.59
CA GLU A 80 26.08 31.84 -42.91
C GLU A 80 26.42 33.29 -43.32
N ILE A 81 26.02 33.65 -44.53
CA ILE A 81 26.28 34.97 -45.13
C ILE A 81 24.94 35.66 -45.42
N PRO A 82 24.79 36.96 -45.08
CA PRO A 82 23.59 37.72 -45.44
C PRO A 82 23.40 37.77 -46.96
N LYS A 83 22.17 37.53 -47.44
CA LYS A 83 21.86 37.44 -48.87
C LYS A 83 22.25 38.69 -49.68
N SER A 84 22.30 39.85 -49.02
CA SER A 84 22.75 41.13 -49.60
C SER A 84 24.24 41.16 -49.96
N GLN A 85 25.02 40.17 -49.54
CA GLN A 85 26.47 40.06 -49.76
C GLN A 85 26.85 38.77 -50.52
N ASP A 86 25.88 38.03 -51.09
CA ASP A 86 26.14 36.79 -51.85
C ASP A 86 27.07 37.02 -53.05
N ASN A 87 27.09 38.23 -53.61
CA ASN A 87 27.98 38.62 -54.70
C ASN A 87 29.47 38.73 -54.28
N LYS A 88 29.77 38.71 -52.98
CA LYS A 88 31.14 38.74 -52.43
C LYS A 88 31.65 37.35 -52.07
N VAL A 89 30.85 36.30 -52.28
CA VAL A 89 31.20 34.92 -51.93
C VAL A 89 32.28 34.41 -52.91
N PRO A 90 33.44 33.97 -52.42
CA PRO A 90 34.51 33.41 -53.25
C PRO A 90 34.14 32.05 -53.88
N GLU A 91 34.81 31.66 -54.96
CA GLU A 91 34.57 30.37 -55.64
C GLU A 91 34.85 29.14 -54.77
N TYR A 92 35.76 29.23 -53.79
CA TYR A 92 36.09 28.11 -52.90
C TYR A 92 35.02 27.84 -51.81
N PHE A 93 33.98 28.69 -51.72
CA PHE A 93 32.84 28.45 -50.85
C PHE A 93 31.85 27.50 -51.55
N ILE A 94 31.71 26.31 -51.01
CA ILE A 94 30.78 25.30 -51.53
C ILE A 94 29.40 25.58 -50.97
N PHE A 95 28.44 25.88 -51.85
CA PHE A 95 27.06 26.20 -51.47
C PHE A 95 26.34 24.98 -50.84
N LYS A 96 25.65 25.20 -49.72
CA LYS A 96 24.85 24.16 -49.02
C LYS A 96 23.34 24.41 -49.12
N GLN A 97 22.86 25.62 -48.81
CA GLN A 97 21.42 25.90 -48.67
C GLN A 97 21.10 27.40 -48.73
N THR A 98 19.93 27.76 -49.31
CA THR A 98 19.38 29.12 -49.24
C THR A 98 18.32 29.24 -48.15
N LEU A 99 18.38 30.32 -47.36
CA LEU A 99 17.34 30.75 -46.43
C LEU A 99 16.68 32.05 -46.91
N VAL A 100 15.60 32.45 -46.25
CA VAL A 100 14.83 33.67 -46.58
C VAL A 100 15.73 34.93 -46.53
N GLY A 101 16.68 35.01 -45.60
CA GLY A 101 17.56 36.17 -45.41
C GLY A 101 19.07 35.90 -45.51
N ALA A 102 19.50 34.66 -45.74
CA ALA A 102 20.92 34.28 -45.73
C ALA A 102 21.18 33.07 -46.64
N SER A 103 22.43 32.89 -47.04
CA SER A 103 22.91 31.74 -47.80
C SER A 103 23.96 30.99 -46.96
N ARG A 104 23.92 29.66 -46.97
CA ARG A 104 24.81 28.79 -46.20
C ARG A 104 25.83 28.12 -47.11
N TYR A 105 27.08 28.10 -46.66
CA TYR A 105 28.22 27.57 -47.38
C TYR A 105 29.10 26.71 -46.47
N ILE A 106 30.01 25.95 -47.06
CA ILE A 106 31.10 25.25 -46.39
C ILE A 106 32.39 25.43 -47.19
N THR A 107 33.54 25.33 -46.52
CA THR A 107 34.86 25.31 -47.15
C THR A 107 35.54 23.98 -46.83
N GLU A 108 36.52 23.55 -47.64
CA GLU A 108 37.31 22.36 -47.33
C GLU A 108 37.99 22.48 -45.95
N GLU A 109 38.56 23.65 -45.64
CA GLU A 109 39.21 23.92 -44.35
C GLU A 109 38.24 23.79 -43.15
N LEU A 110 36.99 24.25 -43.29
CA LEU A 110 35.97 24.08 -42.23
C LEU A 110 35.50 22.62 -42.11
N LYS A 111 35.46 21.89 -43.22
CA LYS A 111 35.09 20.47 -43.24
C LYS A 111 36.16 19.60 -42.56
N ASP A 112 37.43 19.83 -42.88
CA ASP A 112 38.56 19.11 -42.27
C ASP A 112 38.65 19.39 -40.75
N PHE A 113 38.36 20.63 -40.35
CA PHE A 113 38.24 21.00 -38.95
C PHE A 113 37.08 20.26 -38.27
N GLU A 114 35.89 20.24 -38.88
CA GLU A 114 34.72 19.55 -38.34
C GLU A 114 34.98 18.06 -38.12
N GLU A 115 35.63 17.39 -39.07
CA GLU A 115 35.98 15.97 -38.95
C GLU A 115 36.90 15.71 -37.74
N LYS A 116 37.99 16.49 -37.61
CA LYS A 116 38.92 16.37 -36.47
C LYS A 116 38.25 16.71 -35.13
N TYR A 117 37.39 17.72 -35.12
CA TYR A 117 36.67 18.13 -33.92
C TYR A 117 35.69 17.05 -33.44
N LEU A 118 34.88 16.50 -34.35
CA LEU A 118 33.94 15.44 -34.06
C LEU A 118 34.66 14.15 -33.64
N GLU A 119 35.79 13.83 -34.26
CA GLU A 119 36.63 12.70 -33.85
C GLU A 119 37.14 12.87 -32.41
N ALA A 120 37.67 14.05 -32.06
CA ALA A 120 38.13 14.34 -30.70
C ALA A 120 36.98 14.30 -29.68
N GLN A 121 35.79 14.80 -30.02
CA GLN A 121 34.60 14.71 -29.16
C GLN A 121 34.20 13.25 -28.92
N ASN A 122 34.13 12.43 -29.97
CA ASN A 122 33.76 11.02 -29.86
C ASN A 122 34.79 10.22 -29.06
N GLN A 123 36.09 10.45 -29.31
CA GLN A 123 37.16 9.79 -28.58
C GLN A 123 37.14 10.17 -27.09
N LYS A 124 36.92 11.45 -26.78
CA LYS A 124 36.74 11.92 -25.40
C LYS A 124 35.56 11.23 -24.73
N ALA A 125 34.38 11.27 -25.34
CA ALA A 125 33.17 10.67 -24.77
C ALA A 125 33.34 9.16 -24.54
N SER A 126 33.90 8.43 -25.51
CA SER A 126 34.19 7.00 -25.36
C SER A 126 35.17 6.73 -24.23
N ARG A 127 36.22 7.55 -24.11
CA ARG A 127 37.23 7.40 -23.06
C ARG A 127 36.67 7.69 -21.68
N GLU A 128 35.88 8.75 -21.54
CA GLU A 128 35.20 9.09 -20.29
C GLU A 128 34.24 7.96 -19.88
N TYR A 129 33.51 7.36 -20.83
CA TYR A 129 32.66 6.20 -20.56
C TYR A 129 33.44 4.97 -20.08
N GLU A 130 34.57 4.64 -20.73
CA GLU A 130 35.45 3.56 -20.27
C GLU A 130 35.95 3.78 -18.84
N ILE A 131 36.35 5.01 -18.51
CA ILE A 131 36.82 5.37 -17.18
C ILE A 131 35.68 5.25 -16.16
N PHE A 132 34.50 5.75 -16.49
CA PHE A 132 33.31 5.62 -15.64
C PHE A 132 32.98 4.16 -15.33
N LEU A 133 33.03 3.28 -16.34
CA LEU A 133 32.84 1.84 -16.13
C LEU A 133 33.88 1.26 -15.17
N LYS A 134 35.15 1.64 -15.30
CA LYS A 134 36.21 1.18 -14.39
C LYS A 134 35.99 1.64 -12.95
N ILE A 135 35.61 2.91 -12.76
CA ILE A 135 35.26 3.46 -11.43
C ILE A 135 34.11 2.66 -10.83
N ARG A 136 33.09 2.32 -11.63
CA ARG A 136 31.97 1.49 -11.16
C ARG A 136 32.43 0.11 -10.70
N GLU A 137 33.28 -0.57 -11.47
CA GLU A 137 33.82 -1.88 -11.08
C GLU A 137 34.64 -1.77 -9.79
N GLU A 138 35.47 -0.75 -9.64
CA GLU A 138 36.23 -0.52 -8.41
C GLU A 138 35.33 -0.25 -7.19
N ILE A 139 34.22 0.47 -7.37
CA ILE A 139 33.23 0.69 -6.31
C ILE A 139 32.49 -0.60 -5.94
N LEU A 140 32.25 -1.50 -6.92
CA LEU A 140 31.56 -2.77 -6.68
C LEU A 140 32.34 -3.70 -5.76
N ASP A 141 33.68 -3.61 -5.74
CA ASP A 141 34.52 -4.35 -4.79
C ASP A 141 34.17 -4.01 -3.32
N PHE A 142 33.59 -2.83 -3.08
CA PHE A 142 33.15 -2.36 -1.77
C PHE A 142 31.64 -2.48 -1.54
N TYR A 143 30.92 -3.23 -2.38
CA TYR A 143 29.46 -3.37 -2.29
C TYR A 143 28.97 -3.76 -0.90
N SER A 144 29.69 -4.67 -0.24
CA SER A 144 29.33 -5.14 1.12
C SER A 144 29.37 -4.01 2.16
N ASP A 145 30.40 -3.17 2.14
CA ASP A 145 30.55 -2.01 3.02
C ASP A 145 29.44 -0.96 2.76
N ILE A 146 29.13 -0.68 1.48
CA ILE A 146 28.06 0.26 1.09
C ILE A 146 26.70 -0.25 1.60
N LYS A 147 26.41 -1.54 1.40
CA LYS A 147 25.16 -2.15 1.85
C LYS A 147 25.03 -2.09 3.37
N GLU A 148 26.09 -2.39 4.11
CA GLU A 148 26.08 -2.30 5.58
C GLU A 148 25.77 -0.88 6.07
N ILE A 149 26.32 0.15 5.42
CA ILE A 149 26.02 1.54 5.75
C ILE A 149 24.59 1.92 5.40
N SER A 150 24.10 1.49 4.23
CA SER A 150 22.72 1.69 3.82
C SER A 150 21.76 1.09 4.84
N ASP A 151 21.97 -0.16 5.24
CA ASP A 151 21.12 -0.87 6.21
C ASP A 151 21.16 -0.18 7.59
N LYS A 152 22.33 0.26 8.06
CA LYS A 152 22.46 1.01 9.32
C LYS A 152 21.78 2.37 9.26
N THR A 153 21.95 3.11 8.15
CA THR A 153 21.34 4.43 7.95
C THR A 153 19.82 4.32 7.88
N ALA A 154 19.31 3.32 7.16
CA ALA A 154 17.88 3.03 7.09
C ALA A 154 17.29 2.69 8.46
N ASN A 155 18.00 1.92 9.30
CA ASN A 155 17.57 1.64 10.66
C ASN A 155 17.55 2.89 11.55
N ILE A 156 18.55 3.79 11.42
CA ILE A 156 18.56 5.06 12.14
C ILE A 156 17.38 5.93 11.71
N ASP A 157 17.15 6.08 10.40
CA ASP A 157 16.04 6.86 9.85
C ASP A 157 14.68 6.30 10.32
N PHE A 158 14.49 4.99 10.24
CA PHE A 158 13.31 4.31 10.74
C PHE A 158 13.05 4.59 12.24
N LEU A 159 14.05 4.39 13.09
CA LEU A 159 13.93 4.61 14.54
C LEU A 159 13.74 6.10 14.90
N ALA A 160 14.42 7.00 14.19
CA ALA A 160 14.28 8.44 14.37
C ALA A 160 12.87 8.90 14.00
N SER A 161 12.34 8.42 12.87
CA SER A 161 10.98 8.70 12.43
C SER A 161 9.93 8.23 13.44
N LEU A 162 10.04 6.99 13.94
CA LEU A 162 9.16 6.49 15.00
C LEU A 162 9.26 7.32 16.29
N SER A 163 10.47 7.72 16.67
CA SER A 163 10.70 8.52 17.88
C SER A 163 10.12 9.93 17.78
N GLN A 164 10.26 10.57 16.62
CA GLN A 164 9.69 11.89 16.34
C GLN A 164 8.16 11.84 16.42
N VAL A 165 7.54 10.86 15.73
CA VAL A 165 6.08 10.65 15.80
C VAL A 165 5.64 10.36 17.23
N ALA A 166 6.40 9.58 18.00
CA ALA A 166 6.05 9.30 19.38
C ALA A 166 6.05 10.56 20.26
N TYR A 167 7.08 11.39 20.10
CA TYR A 167 7.24 12.64 20.86
C TYR A 167 6.14 13.65 20.51
N ASP A 168 5.88 13.88 19.22
CA ASP A 168 4.91 14.87 18.76
C ASP A 168 3.45 14.52 19.11
N ASN A 169 3.18 13.27 19.49
CA ASN A 169 1.83 12.74 19.72
C ASN A 169 1.58 12.18 21.12
N ASP A 170 2.54 12.36 22.03
CA ASP A 170 2.49 11.81 23.38
C ASP A 170 2.21 10.30 23.38
N TYR A 171 2.92 9.55 22.54
CA TYR A 171 2.83 8.09 22.53
C TYR A 171 3.69 7.50 23.65
N ILE A 172 3.26 6.37 24.20
CA ILE A 172 3.94 5.69 25.30
C ILE A 172 4.64 4.42 24.82
N LYS A 173 5.70 4.04 25.51
CA LYS A 173 6.38 2.76 25.27
C LYS A 173 5.46 1.63 25.75
N PRO A 174 5.02 0.70 24.89
CA PRO A 174 4.24 -0.44 25.33
C PRO A 174 5.11 -1.44 26.11
N GLU A 175 4.52 -2.14 27.06
CA GLU A 175 5.09 -3.34 27.65
C GLU A 175 4.72 -4.54 26.77
N ILE A 176 5.71 -5.28 26.28
CA ILE A 176 5.50 -6.51 25.51
C ILE A 176 5.69 -7.71 26.43
N SER A 177 4.78 -8.69 26.40
CA SER A 177 4.91 -9.91 27.20
C SER A 177 4.44 -11.16 26.49
N ASP A 178 4.90 -12.34 26.95
CA ASP A 178 4.40 -13.65 26.48
C ASP A 178 3.09 -14.06 27.18
N ASN A 179 2.54 -13.17 28.02
CA ASN A 179 1.31 -13.43 28.75
C ASN A 179 0.11 -13.44 27.82
N TYR A 180 -1.01 -13.93 28.32
CA TYR A 180 -2.25 -13.85 27.56
C TYR A 180 -2.85 -12.45 27.60
N ASP A 181 -2.65 -11.66 28.63
CA ASP A 181 -3.50 -10.50 28.89
C ASP A 181 -3.12 -9.29 28.01
N LEU A 182 -4.12 -8.62 27.45
CA LEU A 182 -4.00 -7.38 26.67
C LEU A 182 -4.68 -6.25 27.44
N GLU A 183 -3.95 -5.17 27.69
CA GLU A 183 -4.46 -3.97 28.35
C GLU A 183 -4.04 -2.72 27.58
N ILE A 184 -4.99 -1.87 27.22
CA ILE A 184 -4.77 -0.57 26.60
C ILE A 184 -5.62 0.44 27.38
N VAL A 185 -4.98 1.42 28.01
CA VAL A 185 -5.66 2.49 28.75
C VAL A 185 -5.54 3.78 27.95
N GLY A 186 -6.67 4.45 27.71
CA GLY A 186 -6.73 5.68 26.94
C GLY A 186 -6.24 5.52 25.50
N GLY A 187 -6.56 4.40 24.84
CA GLY A 187 -6.19 4.14 23.46
C GLY A 187 -6.86 5.12 22.49
N ARG A 188 -6.08 5.62 21.53
CA ARG A 188 -6.50 6.54 20.47
C ARG A 188 -6.19 5.94 19.10
N HIS A 189 -6.90 6.39 18.08
CA HIS A 189 -6.64 5.95 16.71
C HIS A 189 -5.54 6.81 16.07
N PRO A 190 -4.36 6.26 15.71
CA PRO A 190 -3.16 7.04 15.35
C PRO A 190 -3.33 7.93 14.12
N VAL A 191 -4.22 7.53 13.19
CA VAL A 191 -4.55 8.34 12.01
C VAL A 191 -5.65 9.36 12.30
N ILE A 192 -6.81 8.91 12.81
CA ILE A 192 -7.99 9.78 12.99
C ILE A 192 -7.73 10.89 14.01
N GLU A 193 -6.92 10.65 15.04
CA GLU A 193 -6.61 11.68 16.05
C GLU A 193 -5.94 12.93 15.47
N LYS A 194 -5.31 12.83 14.29
CA LYS A 194 -4.73 13.97 13.56
C LYS A 194 -5.74 14.85 12.83
N TYR A 195 -6.93 14.34 12.57
CA TYR A 195 -7.94 15.02 11.75
C TYR A 195 -9.14 15.51 12.55
N VAL A 196 -9.15 15.29 13.87
CA VAL A 196 -10.22 15.74 14.76
C VAL A 196 -9.64 16.65 15.84
N SER A 197 -10.39 17.67 16.25
CA SER A 197 -9.96 18.61 17.29
C SER A 197 -9.78 17.94 18.65
N GLU A 198 -10.61 16.95 18.95
CA GLU A 198 -10.53 16.16 20.18
C GLU A 198 -10.92 14.71 19.88
N PHE A 199 -10.01 13.77 20.16
CA PHE A 199 -10.26 12.34 20.02
C PHE A 199 -10.67 11.74 21.37
N ILE A 200 -11.83 11.08 21.41
CA ILE A 200 -12.30 10.41 22.62
C ILE A 200 -11.57 9.07 22.80
N SER A 201 -10.67 9.02 23.77
CA SER A 201 -9.89 7.82 24.09
C SER A 201 -10.73 6.72 24.77
N ASN A 202 -10.38 5.47 24.51
CA ASN A 202 -11.10 4.30 25.02
C ASN A 202 -10.16 3.24 25.57
N ASP A 203 -10.62 2.55 26.61
CA ASP A 203 -9.86 1.48 27.25
C ASP A 203 -10.22 0.13 26.63
N LEU A 204 -9.27 -0.80 26.63
CA LEU A 204 -9.47 -2.20 26.30
C LEU A 204 -8.74 -3.07 27.31
N SER A 205 -9.44 -4.07 27.85
CA SER A 205 -8.87 -5.11 28.70
C SER A 205 -9.39 -6.45 28.24
N LEU A 206 -8.52 -7.30 27.69
CA LEU A 206 -8.84 -8.69 27.33
C LEU A 206 -7.93 -9.64 28.10
N ASP A 207 -8.52 -10.48 28.94
CA ASP A 207 -7.81 -11.43 29.80
C ASP A 207 -8.47 -12.81 29.73
N LYS A 208 -7.93 -13.79 30.44
CA LYS A 208 -8.48 -15.17 30.45
C LYS A 208 -9.93 -15.27 30.96
N LYS A 209 -10.44 -14.26 31.67
CA LYS A 209 -11.80 -14.15 32.21
C LYS A 209 -12.73 -13.32 31.32
N GLN A 210 -12.19 -12.49 30.43
CA GLN A 210 -12.92 -11.66 29.47
C GLN A 210 -12.10 -11.54 28.16
N PHE A 211 -12.24 -12.49 27.25
CA PHE A 211 -11.45 -12.49 26.00
C PHE A 211 -12.32 -12.22 24.76
N VAL A 212 -13.63 -12.13 24.91
CA VAL A 212 -14.56 -11.71 23.85
C VAL A 212 -15.36 -10.51 24.32
N HIS A 213 -15.26 -9.40 23.60
CA HIS A 213 -16.10 -8.24 23.81
C HIS A 213 -17.13 -8.12 22.68
N ILE A 214 -18.42 -8.19 23.03
CA ILE A 214 -19.50 -7.86 22.10
C ILE A 214 -19.76 -6.36 22.20
N ILE A 215 -19.66 -5.66 21.07
CA ILE A 215 -19.77 -4.20 21.00
C ILE A 215 -21.02 -3.84 20.21
N THR A 216 -21.95 -3.16 20.87
CA THR A 216 -23.22 -2.75 20.28
C THR A 216 -23.37 -1.25 20.19
N GLY A 217 -24.21 -0.80 19.28
CA GLY A 217 -24.55 0.61 19.14
C GLY A 217 -24.66 1.07 17.70
N PRO A 218 -25.03 2.35 17.52
CA PRO A 218 -25.32 2.92 16.21
C PRO A 218 -24.07 2.91 15.30
N ASN A 219 -24.27 2.81 13.99
CA ASN A 219 -23.17 2.70 13.00
C ASN A 219 -22.21 3.89 13.07
N MET A 220 -22.71 5.10 13.36
CA MET A 220 -21.90 6.32 13.53
C MET A 220 -21.34 6.51 14.94
N GLY A 221 -21.50 5.51 15.82
CA GLY A 221 -21.06 5.58 17.22
C GLY A 221 -19.56 5.39 17.44
N GLY A 222 -18.79 5.03 16.41
CA GLY A 222 -17.35 4.79 16.53
C GLY A 222 -16.96 3.36 16.86
N LYS A 223 -17.85 2.37 16.66
CA LYS A 223 -17.55 0.93 16.83
C LYS A 223 -16.33 0.52 15.98
N SER A 224 -16.42 0.71 14.66
CA SER A 224 -15.36 0.36 13.70
C SER A 224 -14.04 1.08 13.99
N THR A 225 -14.11 2.33 14.47
CA THR A 225 -12.94 3.08 14.93
C THR A 225 -12.29 2.43 16.14
N PHE A 226 -13.08 2.00 17.13
CA PHE A 226 -12.58 1.29 18.30
C PHE A 226 -11.98 -0.09 17.95
N LEU A 227 -12.56 -0.82 16.99
CA LEU A 227 -11.96 -2.08 16.53
C LEU A 227 -10.60 -1.83 15.88
N ARG A 228 -10.55 -0.94 14.90
CA ARG A 228 -9.34 -0.63 14.12
C ARG A 228 -8.24 -0.01 14.98
N GLN A 229 -8.57 0.89 15.91
CA GLN A 229 -7.54 1.52 16.76
C GLN A 229 -6.77 0.48 17.56
N ASN A 230 -7.45 -0.53 18.11
CA ASN A 230 -6.79 -1.54 18.94
C ASN A 230 -5.92 -2.48 18.10
N ALA A 231 -6.38 -2.84 16.89
CA ALA A 231 -5.55 -3.58 15.93
C ALA A 231 -4.29 -2.79 15.52
N LEU A 232 -4.43 -1.48 15.27
CA LEU A 232 -3.31 -0.61 14.94
C LEU A 232 -2.33 -0.44 16.11
N ILE A 233 -2.82 -0.28 17.34
CA ILE A 233 -1.97 -0.21 18.54
C ILE A 233 -1.14 -1.48 18.69
N ILE A 234 -1.74 -2.66 18.53
CA ILE A 234 -1.04 -3.95 18.59
C ILE A 234 0.01 -4.05 17.47
N LEU A 235 -0.34 -3.65 16.24
CA LEU A 235 0.59 -3.65 15.11
C LEU A 235 1.78 -2.70 15.34
N MET A 236 1.51 -1.48 15.81
CA MET A 236 2.55 -0.49 16.13
C MET A 236 3.50 -0.99 17.21
N ALA A 237 2.98 -1.65 18.24
CA ALA A 237 3.80 -2.26 19.27
C ALA A 237 4.73 -3.35 18.70
N HIS A 238 4.23 -4.19 17.78
CA HIS A 238 5.02 -5.27 17.18
C HIS A 238 6.05 -4.83 16.13
N ILE A 239 5.91 -3.64 15.52
CA ILE A 239 6.97 -3.05 14.69
C ILE A 239 8.03 -2.31 15.53
N GLY A 240 7.90 -2.29 16.86
CA GLY A 240 8.84 -1.62 17.77
C GLY A 240 8.55 -0.13 18.02
N SER A 241 7.37 0.36 17.63
CA SER A 241 6.96 1.75 17.88
C SER A 241 6.38 1.94 19.29
N PHE A 242 6.44 3.18 19.77
CA PHE A 242 5.57 3.68 20.82
C PHE A 242 4.12 3.71 20.31
N VAL A 243 3.13 3.72 21.21
CA VAL A 243 1.71 3.58 20.85
C VAL A 243 0.83 4.71 21.40
N PRO A 244 -0.29 5.04 20.70
CA PRO A 244 -1.22 6.10 21.08
C PRO A 244 -2.11 5.70 22.28
N ALA A 245 -1.53 5.60 23.47
CA ALA A 245 -2.23 5.24 24.71
C ALA A 245 -1.64 5.97 25.92
N LYS A 246 -2.30 5.88 27.08
CA LYS A 246 -1.73 6.28 28.38
C LYS A 246 -0.95 5.16 29.05
N LYS A 247 -1.36 3.90 28.80
CA LYS A 247 -0.69 2.67 29.23
C LYS A 247 -1.02 1.57 28.23
N ALA A 248 -0.06 0.71 27.90
CA ALA A 248 -0.30 -0.44 27.04
C ALA A 248 0.55 -1.63 27.49
N ASN A 249 -0.11 -2.76 27.76
CA ASN A 249 0.51 -4.07 27.92
C ASN A 249 -0.02 -4.95 26.78
N ILE A 250 0.86 -5.29 25.84
CA ILE A 250 0.54 -5.97 24.59
C ILE A 250 1.19 -7.36 24.62
N PRO A 251 0.39 -8.44 24.57
CA PRO A 251 0.93 -9.78 24.51
C PRO A 251 1.48 -10.07 23.11
N LEU A 252 2.39 -11.05 22.98
CA LEU A 252 2.80 -11.56 21.68
C LEU A 252 1.59 -12.05 20.89
N THR A 253 1.26 -11.32 19.83
CA THR A 253 0.13 -11.61 18.94
C THR A 253 0.67 -12.25 17.66
N ASP A 254 0.24 -13.49 17.39
CA ASP A 254 0.74 -14.24 16.23
C ASP A 254 0.10 -13.75 14.92
N LYS A 255 -1.18 -13.40 14.95
CA LYS A 255 -1.95 -12.92 13.81
C LYS A 255 -3.01 -11.91 14.26
N ILE A 256 -3.20 -10.88 13.44
CA ILE A 256 -4.32 -9.96 13.54
C ILE A 256 -5.30 -10.28 12.41
N PHE A 257 -6.48 -10.75 12.77
CA PHE A 257 -7.55 -11.04 11.83
C PHE A 257 -8.57 -9.92 11.83
N SER A 258 -9.05 -9.55 10.64
CA SER A 258 -10.02 -8.48 10.48
C SER A 258 -11.09 -8.87 9.48
N ARG A 259 -12.33 -8.88 9.94
CA ARG A 259 -13.52 -8.75 9.12
C ARG A 259 -14.14 -7.40 9.42
N VAL A 260 -13.74 -6.38 8.66
CA VAL A 260 -14.36 -5.06 8.70
C VAL A 260 -14.89 -4.79 7.30
N GLY A 261 -16.19 -4.52 7.18
CA GLY A 261 -16.91 -4.46 5.90
C GLY A 261 -16.10 -3.84 4.76
N ALA A 262 -16.04 -4.55 3.64
CA ALA A 262 -15.38 -4.08 2.43
C ALA A 262 -16.19 -2.93 1.83
N SER A 263 -15.52 -1.86 1.42
CA SER A 263 -16.03 -1.00 0.34
C SER A 263 -16.19 -1.88 -0.90
N ASP A 264 -17.39 -1.91 -1.48
CA ASP A 264 -17.83 -2.84 -2.52
C ASP A 264 -16.76 -3.11 -3.59
N ASN A 265 -16.23 -4.34 -3.61
CA ASN A 265 -15.44 -4.83 -4.73
C ASN A 265 -16.38 -5.51 -5.74
N LEU A 266 -17.08 -4.68 -6.51
CA LEU A 266 -17.99 -5.11 -7.59
C LEU A 266 -17.27 -5.82 -8.76
N PHE A 267 -15.93 -5.88 -8.76
CA PHE A 267 -15.13 -6.30 -9.92
C PHE A 267 -14.94 -7.83 -10.07
N LEU A 268 -15.34 -8.66 -9.09
CA LEU A 268 -15.03 -10.12 -9.11
C LEU A 268 -16.24 -11.05 -9.35
N GLY A 269 -17.45 -10.54 -9.56
CA GLY A 269 -18.64 -11.37 -9.84
C GLY A 269 -19.04 -12.35 -8.72
N GLN A 270 -18.43 -12.25 -7.53
CA GLN A 270 -18.79 -13.02 -6.35
C GLN A 270 -19.82 -12.26 -5.51
N SER A 271 -20.77 -12.97 -4.90
CA SER A 271 -21.70 -12.36 -3.93
C SER A 271 -20.90 -11.77 -2.77
N THR A 272 -21.24 -10.54 -2.37
CA THR A 272 -20.63 -9.85 -1.21
C THR A 272 -20.73 -10.69 0.07
N PHE A 273 -21.81 -11.46 0.21
CA PHE A 273 -22.00 -12.40 1.30
C PHE A 273 -21.05 -13.61 1.23
N MET A 274 -20.74 -14.12 0.03
CA MET A 274 -19.79 -15.24 -0.12
C MET A 274 -18.37 -14.80 0.27
N VAL A 275 -17.93 -13.62 -0.16
CA VAL A 275 -16.64 -13.06 0.23
C VAL A 275 -16.56 -12.88 1.74
N GLU A 276 -17.62 -12.33 2.34
CA GLU A 276 -17.75 -12.21 3.78
C GLU A 276 -17.62 -13.57 4.50
N MET A 277 -18.28 -14.63 4.01
CA MET A 277 -18.18 -15.97 4.60
C MET A 277 -16.81 -16.60 4.41
N GLN A 278 -16.13 -16.35 3.29
CA GLN A 278 -14.75 -16.81 3.06
C GLN A 278 -13.77 -16.13 4.01
N GLU A 279 -13.92 -14.82 4.24
CA GLU A 279 -13.13 -14.08 5.21
C GLU A 279 -13.33 -14.66 6.62
N VAL A 280 -14.58 -14.88 7.04
CA VAL A 280 -14.89 -15.50 8.34
C VAL A 280 -14.31 -16.91 8.45
N ALA A 281 -14.45 -17.73 7.40
CA ALA A 281 -13.89 -19.08 7.39
C ALA A 281 -12.37 -19.06 7.53
N ASN A 282 -11.69 -18.12 6.86
CA ASN A 282 -10.25 -17.92 7.03
C ASN A 282 -9.87 -17.55 8.46
N ILE A 283 -10.64 -16.67 9.11
CA ILE A 283 -10.44 -16.30 10.52
C ILE A 283 -10.56 -17.54 11.41
N LEU A 284 -11.67 -18.29 11.30
CA LEU A 284 -11.92 -19.44 12.17
C LEU A 284 -10.90 -20.56 11.98
N ASN A 285 -10.49 -20.83 10.74
CA ASN A 285 -9.57 -21.93 10.44
C ASN A 285 -8.12 -21.64 10.80
N ASN A 286 -7.72 -20.36 10.88
CA ASN A 286 -6.32 -19.98 11.05
C ASN A 286 -6.01 -19.21 12.34
N SER A 287 -7.04 -18.83 13.11
CA SER A 287 -6.86 -18.19 14.42
C SER A 287 -6.35 -19.18 15.45
N THR A 288 -5.51 -18.68 16.35
CA THR A 288 -5.07 -19.39 17.55
C THR A 288 -5.49 -18.62 18.79
N LYS A 289 -5.28 -19.20 19.98
CA LYS A 289 -5.49 -18.49 21.26
C LYS A 289 -4.65 -17.21 21.38
N ASN A 290 -3.55 -17.09 20.64
CA ASN A 290 -2.68 -15.91 20.67
C ASN A 290 -3.04 -14.86 19.61
N SER A 291 -4.05 -15.15 18.77
CA SER A 291 -4.50 -14.22 17.75
C SER A 291 -5.39 -13.12 18.33
N PHE A 292 -5.39 -11.96 17.67
CA PHE A 292 -6.33 -10.88 17.90
C PHE A 292 -7.29 -10.79 16.73
N VAL A 293 -8.59 -10.83 17.00
CA VAL A 293 -9.64 -10.92 15.99
C VAL A 293 -10.59 -9.73 16.13
N ILE A 294 -10.82 -9.03 15.02
CA ILE A 294 -11.87 -8.01 14.93
C ILE A 294 -12.92 -8.47 13.93
N ILE A 295 -14.18 -8.50 14.37
CA ILE A 295 -15.35 -8.82 13.53
C ILE A 295 -16.30 -7.64 13.64
N ASP A 296 -16.66 -7.06 12.51
CA ASP A 296 -17.56 -5.92 12.42
C ASP A 296 -18.77 -6.30 11.55
N GLU A 297 -19.91 -6.48 12.20
CA GLU A 297 -21.23 -6.57 11.58
C GLU A 297 -21.39 -7.73 10.58
N VAL A 298 -20.88 -8.91 10.97
CA VAL A 298 -21.05 -10.15 10.19
C VAL A 298 -22.52 -10.60 10.11
N GLY A 299 -22.91 -11.19 8.98
CA GLY A 299 -24.24 -11.77 8.76
C GLY A 299 -25.25 -10.79 8.13
N ARG A 300 -24.83 -9.58 7.74
CA ARG A 300 -25.74 -8.55 7.19
C ARG A 300 -26.26 -8.83 5.78
N GLY A 301 -25.52 -9.60 4.98
CA GLY A 301 -25.88 -9.89 3.59
C GLY A 301 -26.96 -10.96 3.39
N THR A 302 -27.62 -11.43 4.45
CA THR A 302 -28.60 -12.52 4.42
C THR A 302 -29.83 -12.21 5.29
N SER A 303 -30.77 -13.15 5.41
CA SER A 303 -31.94 -13.02 6.28
C SER A 303 -31.52 -12.73 7.72
N THR A 304 -32.31 -11.93 8.44
CA THR A 304 -31.97 -11.49 9.81
C THR A 304 -31.70 -12.68 10.74
N TYR A 305 -32.52 -13.73 10.66
CA TYR A 305 -32.36 -14.92 11.50
C TYR A 305 -31.16 -15.77 11.10
N ASP A 306 -30.88 -15.94 9.80
CA ASP A 306 -29.70 -16.69 9.35
C ASP A 306 -28.41 -15.95 9.72
N GLY A 307 -28.38 -14.63 9.49
CA GLY A 307 -27.25 -13.76 9.81
C GLY A 307 -26.93 -13.76 11.29
N MET A 308 -27.95 -13.63 12.14
CA MET A 308 -27.80 -13.70 13.59
C MET A 308 -27.36 -15.10 14.06
N SER A 309 -27.91 -16.17 13.49
CA SER A 309 -27.54 -17.55 13.84
C SER A 309 -26.09 -17.84 13.48
N LEU A 310 -25.63 -17.38 12.31
CA LEU A 310 -24.23 -17.46 11.90
C LEU A 310 -23.34 -16.64 12.83
N ALA A 311 -23.68 -15.39 13.12
CA ALA A 311 -22.92 -14.54 14.04
C ALA A 311 -22.76 -15.20 15.42
N TRP A 312 -23.83 -15.81 15.95
CA TRP A 312 -23.78 -16.59 17.20
C TRP A 312 -22.87 -17.81 17.09
N ALA A 313 -22.99 -18.61 16.02
CA ALA A 313 -22.16 -19.79 15.81
C ALA A 313 -20.68 -19.45 15.68
N ILE A 314 -20.33 -18.37 14.96
CA ILE A 314 -18.97 -17.86 14.82
C ILE A 314 -18.41 -17.43 16.17
N LEU A 315 -19.19 -16.68 16.95
CA LEU A 315 -18.80 -16.26 18.29
C LEU A 315 -18.56 -17.46 19.20
N ARG A 316 -19.43 -18.47 19.16
CA ARG A 316 -19.30 -19.73 19.92
C ARG A 316 -18.08 -20.53 19.50
N GLU A 317 -17.78 -20.65 18.22
CA GLU A 317 -16.60 -21.35 17.74
C GLU A 317 -15.31 -20.70 18.28
N ASN A 318 -15.23 -19.37 18.22
CA ASN A 318 -14.11 -18.66 18.84
C ASN A 318 -14.09 -18.84 20.36
N HIS A 319 -15.23 -18.72 21.04
CA HIS A 319 -15.32 -18.80 22.49
C HIS A 319 -14.97 -20.19 23.04
N ASP A 320 -15.53 -21.25 22.47
CA ASP A 320 -15.45 -22.60 23.01
C ASP A 320 -14.14 -23.29 22.63
N LYS A 321 -13.68 -23.09 21.38
CA LYS A 321 -12.53 -23.83 20.83
C LYS A 321 -11.27 -22.99 20.70
N ILE A 322 -11.32 -21.88 19.97
CA ILE A 322 -10.12 -21.11 19.56
C ILE A 322 -9.53 -20.32 20.73
N LYS A 323 -10.41 -19.62 21.47
CA LYS A 323 -10.08 -18.73 22.59
C LYS A 323 -9.16 -17.58 22.20
N ALA A 324 -9.29 -17.09 20.96
CA ALA A 324 -8.62 -15.87 20.53
C ALA A 324 -9.28 -14.65 21.19
N LYS A 325 -8.48 -13.59 21.36
CA LYS A 325 -8.97 -12.29 21.83
C LYS A 325 -9.81 -11.66 20.73
N THR A 326 -11.07 -11.38 21.01
CA THR A 326 -12.02 -10.98 19.97
C THR A 326 -12.80 -9.74 20.36
N LEU A 327 -12.80 -8.76 19.46
CA LEU A 327 -13.75 -7.66 19.46
C LEU A 327 -14.81 -7.96 18.39
N PHE A 328 -16.05 -8.14 18.83
CA PHE A 328 -17.18 -8.52 17.99
C PHE A 328 -18.21 -7.40 17.97
N ALA A 329 -18.15 -6.51 16.98
CA ALA A 329 -19.18 -5.51 16.78
C ALA A 329 -20.39 -6.09 16.05
N THR A 330 -21.58 -5.79 16.57
CA THR A 330 -22.84 -6.29 16.01
C THR A 330 -23.98 -5.29 16.17
N HIS A 331 -24.99 -5.48 15.34
CA HIS A 331 -26.29 -4.81 15.40
C HIS A 331 -27.41 -5.73 15.91
N TYR A 332 -27.12 -7.03 16.10
CA TYR A 332 -28.04 -7.98 16.68
C TYR A 332 -28.06 -7.80 18.20
N HIS A 333 -29.11 -7.16 18.71
CA HIS A 333 -29.27 -6.90 20.14
C HIS A 333 -29.54 -8.18 20.93
N GLU A 334 -30.13 -9.18 20.28
CA GLU A 334 -30.44 -10.50 20.82
C GLU A 334 -29.17 -11.23 21.30
N LEU A 335 -28.02 -11.00 20.64
CA LEU A 335 -26.74 -11.57 21.06
C LEU A 335 -26.28 -11.04 22.43
N ILE A 336 -26.76 -9.86 22.86
CA ILE A 336 -26.44 -9.29 24.18
C ILE A 336 -27.00 -10.18 25.28
N ASP A 337 -28.26 -10.61 25.15
CA ASP A 337 -28.92 -11.40 26.19
C ASP A 337 -28.39 -12.83 26.21
N GLU A 338 -28.23 -13.45 25.05
CA GLU A 338 -27.72 -14.81 24.92
C GLU A 338 -26.26 -14.93 25.41
N SER A 339 -25.43 -13.91 25.16
CA SER A 339 -24.03 -13.92 25.60
C SER A 339 -23.82 -13.81 27.10
N LYS A 340 -24.83 -13.38 27.88
CA LYS A 340 -24.73 -13.30 29.35
C LYS A 340 -24.44 -14.65 30.00
N ALA A 341 -24.84 -15.75 29.35
CA ALA A 341 -24.58 -17.10 29.82
C ALA A 341 -23.12 -17.56 29.60
N LEU A 342 -22.35 -16.85 28.77
CA LEU A 342 -21.00 -17.25 28.36
C LEU A 342 -19.92 -16.61 29.25
N LYS A 343 -19.19 -17.45 30.00
CA LYS A 343 -18.03 -17.01 30.80
C LYS A 343 -16.88 -16.63 29.87
N GLY A 344 -16.38 -15.41 29.95
CA GLY A 344 -15.35 -14.94 29.00
C GLY A 344 -15.86 -13.92 28.00
N VAL A 345 -17.19 -13.75 27.92
CA VAL A 345 -17.83 -12.76 27.07
C VAL A 345 -18.31 -11.58 27.90
N LYS A 346 -18.02 -10.36 27.45
CA LYS A 346 -18.56 -9.13 28.04
C LYS A 346 -19.23 -8.25 26.99
N ASN A 347 -20.35 -7.66 27.39
CA ASN A 347 -21.09 -6.73 26.56
C ASN A 347 -20.63 -5.29 26.81
N PHE A 348 -20.41 -4.57 25.72
CA PHE A 348 -20.10 -3.16 25.69
C PHE A 348 -20.98 -2.45 24.68
N SER A 349 -21.15 -1.14 24.89
CA SER A 349 -21.90 -0.29 23.98
C SER A 349 -21.25 1.07 23.81
N VAL A 350 -21.53 1.71 22.68
CA VAL A 350 -21.21 3.13 22.51
C VAL A 350 -22.14 3.96 23.40
N ALA A 351 -21.56 4.86 24.20
CA ALA A 351 -22.30 5.82 24.99
C ALA A 351 -23.00 6.85 24.08
N VAL A 352 -24.28 7.07 24.38
CA VAL A 352 -25.16 8.00 23.68
C VAL A 352 -25.69 8.99 24.71
N GLY A 353 -25.59 10.28 24.40
CA GLY A 353 -26.18 11.37 25.16
C GLY A 353 -27.40 11.95 24.44
N GLU A 354 -28.27 12.61 25.19
CA GLU A 354 -29.39 13.40 24.67
C GLU A 354 -29.17 14.86 25.10
N ASN A 355 -29.19 15.78 24.14
CA ASN A 355 -29.38 17.22 24.40
C ASN A 355 -30.79 17.61 23.94
N ASP A 356 -31.31 18.75 24.41
CA ASP A 356 -32.72 19.18 24.42
C ASP A 356 -33.59 18.85 23.18
N GLU A 357 -33.01 18.61 21.99
CA GLU A 357 -33.75 18.05 20.82
C GLU A 357 -32.98 17.00 19.98
N ASN A 358 -31.72 16.68 20.29
CA ASN A 358 -30.83 15.88 19.44
C ASN A 358 -30.00 14.83 20.20
N LEU A 359 -29.82 13.68 19.56
CA LEU A 359 -28.99 12.58 20.04
C LEU A 359 -27.52 12.82 19.69
N VAL A 360 -26.63 12.73 20.68
CA VAL A 360 -25.19 12.97 20.53
C VAL A 360 -24.42 11.67 20.80
N PHE A 361 -23.58 11.27 19.83
CA PHE A 361 -22.70 10.12 20.00
C PHE A 361 -21.43 10.54 20.73
N LEU A 362 -21.25 10.06 21.96
CA LEU A 362 -20.10 10.41 22.80
C LEU A 362 -18.82 9.67 22.40
N ARG A 363 -18.92 8.68 21.49
CA ARG A 363 -17.80 7.86 20.99
C ARG A 363 -17.00 7.14 22.10
N LYS A 364 -17.57 7.06 23.31
CA LYS A 364 -17.02 6.37 24.47
C LYS A 364 -17.61 4.96 24.53
N ILE A 365 -16.76 3.95 24.68
CA ILE A 365 -17.17 2.57 24.91
C ILE A 365 -17.41 2.38 26.41
N ILE A 366 -18.61 1.95 26.77
CA ILE A 366 -19.05 1.71 28.15
C ILE A 366 -19.52 0.27 28.31
N SER A 367 -19.41 -0.26 29.53
CA SER A 367 -19.88 -1.62 29.83
C SER A 367 -21.41 -1.70 29.80
N GLY A 368 -21.93 -2.82 29.32
CA GLY A 368 -23.36 -3.07 29.14
C GLY A 368 -23.76 -3.15 27.67
N GLY A 369 -24.99 -3.56 27.42
CA GLY A 369 -25.58 -3.55 26.09
C GLY A 369 -26.56 -2.38 25.94
N ILE A 370 -26.72 -1.88 24.72
CA ILE A 370 -27.77 -0.91 24.41
C ILE A 370 -29.14 -1.60 24.49
N LYS A 371 -30.08 -1.00 25.24
CA LYS A 371 -31.46 -1.50 25.41
C LYS A 371 -32.44 -1.05 24.32
N LYS A 372 -32.07 -0.07 23.49
CA LYS A 372 -32.93 0.51 22.45
C LYS A 372 -32.16 0.82 21.17
N SER A 373 -32.71 0.45 20.03
CA SER A 373 -32.16 0.82 18.72
C SER A 373 -32.39 2.30 18.44
N PHE A 374 -31.36 3.04 18.04
CA PHE A 374 -31.44 4.48 17.77
C PHE A 374 -31.68 4.81 16.29
N GLY A 375 -32.17 3.84 15.50
CA GLY A 375 -32.28 3.99 14.04
C GLY A 375 -33.23 5.11 13.61
N LEU A 376 -34.33 5.28 14.33
CA LEU A 376 -35.33 6.32 14.04
C LEU A 376 -34.83 7.71 14.46
N GLU A 377 -34.03 7.79 15.51
CA GLU A 377 -33.38 9.00 15.98
C GLU A 377 -32.28 9.45 14.99
N VAL A 378 -31.51 8.51 14.42
CA VAL A 378 -30.57 8.82 13.33
C VAL A 378 -31.31 9.30 12.08
N ALA A 379 -32.43 8.66 11.73
CA ALA A 379 -33.28 9.07 10.62
C ALA A 379 -33.83 10.50 10.81
N LYS A 380 -34.18 10.88 12.05
CA LYS A 380 -34.59 12.25 12.40
C LYS A 380 -33.46 13.26 12.16
N ILE A 381 -32.24 12.94 12.60
CA ILE A 381 -31.05 13.79 12.37
C ILE A 381 -30.76 13.94 10.87
N ALA A 382 -31.00 12.89 10.07
CA ALA A 382 -30.85 12.92 8.62
C ALA A 382 -31.93 13.75 7.89
N GLY A 383 -32.93 14.28 8.62
CA GLY A 383 -33.98 15.14 8.06
C GLY A 383 -35.19 14.39 7.47
N ILE A 384 -35.42 13.13 7.84
CA ILE A 384 -36.63 12.40 7.45
C ILE A 384 -37.88 13.02 8.11
N SER A 385 -38.99 13.13 7.38
CA SER A 385 -40.18 13.82 7.84
C SER A 385 -40.85 13.14 9.05
N GLU A 386 -41.45 13.94 9.93
CA GLU A 386 -42.18 13.44 11.11
C GLU A 386 -43.32 12.47 10.76
N SER A 387 -43.95 12.63 9.59
CA SER A 387 -44.96 11.69 9.11
C SER A 387 -44.41 10.28 8.90
N VAL A 388 -43.25 10.16 8.24
CA VAL A 388 -42.57 8.88 7.97
C VAL A 388 -42.02 8.29 9.27
N LEU A 389 -41.42 9.12 10.13
CA LEU A 389 -40.92 8.67 11.44
C LEU A 389 -42.04 8.15 12.34
N SER A 390 -43.22 8.80 12.32
CA SER A 390 -44.40 8.36 13.08
C SER A 390 -44.90 6.99 12.62
N GLU A 391 -44.99 6.78 11.31
CA GLU A 391 -45.37 5.49 10.73
C GLU A 391 -44.35 4.39 11.07
N ALA A 392 -43.06 4.67 10.92
CA ALA A 392 -42.00 3.75 11.28
C ALA A 392 -42.00 3.38 12.78
N LYS A 393 -42.27 4.35 13.67
CA LYS A 393 -42.44 4.12 15.12
C LYS A 393 -43.63 3.19 15.41
N SER A 394 -44.75 3.36 14.70
CA SER A 394 -45.92 2.50 14.83
C SER A 394 -45.61 1.05 14.42
N MET A 395 -44.94 0.89 13.27
CA MET A 395 -44.53 -0.44 12.79
C MET A 395 -43.55 -1.12 13.74
N LEU A 396 -42.56 -0.39 14.28
CA LEU A 396 -41.59 -0.92 15.24
C LEU A 396 -42.29 -1.46 16.50
N ARG A 397 -43.24 -0.71 17.07
CA ARG A 397 -44.02 -1.15 18.24
C ARG A 397 -44.78 -2.45 17.98
N ASN A 398 -45.34 -2.62 16.79
CA ASN A 398 -46.05 -3.84 16.41
C ASN A 398 -45.12 -5.05 16.29
N LEU A 399 -43.88 -4.85 15.83
CA LEU A 399 -42.86 -5.90 15.74
C LEU A 399 -42.35 -6.29 17.14
N GLU A 400 -42.04 -5.32 18.00
CA GLU A 400 -41.59 -5.58 19.38
C GLU A 400 -42.63 -6.37 20.19
N GLN A 401 -43.93 -6.09 20.02
CA GLN A 401 -45.00 -6.83 20.70
C GLN A 401 -45.10 -8.31 20.25
N LYS A 402 -44.74 -8.62 18.99
CA LYS A 402 -44.77 -10.00 18.45
C LYS A 402 -43.56 -10.83 18.85
N HIS A 403 -42.42 -10.22 19.19
CA HIS A 403 -41.14 -10.90 19.40
C HIS A 403 -40.76 -11.18 20.87
N ASN A 404 -41.68 -11.04 21.83
CA ASN A 404 -41.44 -11.25 23.28
C ASN A 404 -41.22 -12.72 23.74
N LYS A 405 -40.70 -13.62 22.90
CA LYS A 405 -40.29 -14.98 23.30
C LYS A 405 -38.76 -15.13 23.29
N PRO A 406 -38.14 -15.73 24.32
CA PRO A 406 -36.69 -15.94 24.35
C PRO A 406 -36.25 -16.83 23.18
N PHE A 407 -35.26 -16.36 22.43
CA PHE A 407 -34.78 -16.94 21.17
C PHE A 407 -34.17 -18.35 21.35
N ALA A 408 -33.45 -18.59 22.46
CA ALA A 408 -33.00 -19.94 22.84
C ALA A 408 -34.14 -20.98 22.88
N THR A 409 -35.34 -20.59 23.30
CA THR A 409 -36.47 -21.54 23.37
C THR A 409 -37.02 -21.94 22.00
N GLN A 410 -36.74 -21.20 20.92
CA GLN A 410 -37.25 -21.50 19.57
C GLN A 410 -36.20 -22.22 18.70
N LEU A 411 -34.92 -21.88 18.84
CA LEU A 411 -33.84 -22.59 18.14
C LEU A 411 -33.57 -23.99 18.69
N PHE A 412 -33.78 -24.21 19.99
CA PHE A 412 -33.51 -25.50 20.65
C PHE A 412 -34.76 -26.37 20.86
N SER A 413 -35.95 -25.91 20.47
CA SER A 413 -37.21 -26.70 20.57
C SER A 413 -37.57 -27.47 19.29
N LEU A 414 -36.77 -27.34 18.25
CA LEU A 414 -36.89 -28.12 17.03
C LEU A 414 -35.59 -28.88 16.91
N GLU A 415 -35.55 -30.13 17.37
CA GLU A 415 -34.65 -31.10 16.77
C GLU A 415 -34.98 -31.12 15.28
N PRO A 416 -34.10 -30.63 14.39
CA PRO A 416 -34.31 -30.89 12.99
C PRO A 416 -34.05 -32.38 12.84
N GLU A 417 -35.05 -33.16 12.43
CA GLU A 417 -34.77 -34.39 11.70
C GLU A 417 -34.01 -33.98 10.44
N ILE A 418 -32.69 -33.90 10.55
CA ILE A 418 -31.80 -33.82 9.41
C ILE A 418 -31.94 -35.16 8.71
N LYS A 419 -32.91 -35.26 7.79
CA LYS A 419 -32.84 -36.25 6.72
C LYS A 419 -31.61 -35.87 5.90
N TYR A 420 -30.48 -36.48 6.24
CA TYR A 420 -29.37 -36.61 5.33
C TYR A 420 -29.92 -37.30 4.08
N VAL A 421 -30.21 -36.51 3.04
CA VAL A 421 -30.22 -37.06 1.69
C VAL A 421 -28.76 -37.18 1.34
N GLU A 422 -28.16 -38.34 1.62
CA GLU A 422 -26.91 -38.73 0.98
C GLU A 422 -27.14 -38.64 -0.53
N LYS A 423 -26.69 -37.54 -1.12
CA LYS A 423 -26.59 -37.44 -2.57
C LYS A 423 -25.35 -38.27 -2.93
N ASN A 424 -25.54 -39.58 -3.05
CA ASN A 424 -24.50 -40.47 -3.55
C ASN A 424 -23.94 -39.86 -4.84
N SER A 425 -22.62 -39.72 -4.90
CA SER A 425 -21.99 -39.28 -6.14
C SER A 425 -22.37 -40.28 -7.23
N VAL A 426 -22.75 -39.82 -8.43
CA VAL A 426 -23.06 -40.70 -9.58
C VAL A 426 -21.90 -41.67 -9.84
N LEU A 427 -20.66 -41.24 -9.54
CA LEU A 427 -19.45 -42.05 -9.60
C LEU A 427 -19.44 -43.20 -8.58
N GLU A 428 -19.97 -42.98 -7.38
CA GLU A 428 -19.98 -43.97 -6.31
C GLU A 428 -21.00 -45.09 -6.59
N GLU A 429 -22.12 -44.76 -7.23
CA GLU A 429 -23.07 -45.77 -7.73
C GLU A 429 -22.52 -46.55 -8.93
N GLU A 430 -21.77 -45.91 -9.84
CA GLU A 430 -21.12 -46.60 -10.95
C GLU A 430 -19.99 -47.51 -10.48
N LEU A 431 -19.18 -47.07 -9.51
CA LEU A 431 -18.12 -47.88 -8.91
C LEU A 431 -18.67 -49.13 -8.22
N LYS A 432 -19.79 -49.02 -7.50
CA LYS A 432 -20.45 -50.17 -6.85
C LYS A 432 -20.97 -51.21 -7.83
N LYS A 433 -21.20 -50.85 -9.10
CA LYS A 433 -21.70 -51.76 -10.16
C LYS A 433 -20.57 -52.49 -10.89
N ILE A 434 -19.31 -52.14 -10.66
CA ILE A 434 -18.17 -52.76 -11.32
C ILE A 434 -17.75 -54.02 -10.54
N ASP A 435 -17.86 -55.19 -11.18
CA ASP A 435 -17.30 -56.42 -10.65
C ASP A 435 -15.84 -56.59 -11.09
N LEU A 436 -14.93 -56.24 -10.19
CA LEU A 436 -13.48 -56.28 -10.40
C LEU A 436 -12.95 -57.67 -10.74
N ASN A 437 -13.64 -58.75 -10.35
CA ASN A 437 -13.20 -60.11 -10.64
C ASN A 437 -13.55 -60.57 -12.06
N SER A 438 -14.37 -59.81 -12.77
CA SER A 438 -14.83 -60.13 -14.13
C SER A 438 -14.17 -59.29 -15.22
N LEU A 439 -13.42 -58.26 -14.85
CA LEU A 439 -12.77 -57.34 -15.78
C LEU A 439 -11.42 -57.86 -16.27
N THR A 440 -11.16 -57.73 -17.57
CA THR A 440 -9.80 -57.85 -18.07
C THR A 440 -8.99 -56.58 -17.75
N PRO A 441 -7.65 -56.65 -17.72
CA PRO A 441 -6.82 -55.46 -17.44
C PRO A 441 -7.08 -54.28 -18.38
N LEU A 442 -7.46 -54.54 -19.64
CA LEU A 442 -7.77 -53.50 -20.62
C LEU A 442 -9.12 -52.84 -20.33
N ASP A 443 -10.13 -53.63 -19.94
CA ASP A 443 -11.46 -53.12 -19.59
C ASP A 443 -11.40 -52.25 -18.34
N ALA A 444 -10.64 -52.67 -17.32
CA ALA A 444 -10.43 -51.89 -16.10
C ALA A 444 -9.83 -50.50 -16.39
N LEU A 445 -8.86 -50.44 -17.31
CA LEU A 445 -8.20 -49.20 -17.73
C LEU A 445 -9.17 -48.27 -18.49
N ASN A 446 -10.01 -48.84 -19.36
CA ASN A 446 -11.05 -48.08 -20.09
C ASN A 446 -12.15 -47.57 -19.15
N THR A 447 -12.58 -48.38 -18.18
CA THR A 447 -13.58 -47.97 -17.18
C THR A 447 -13.04 -46.84 -16.30
N LEU A 448 -11.79 -46.91 -15.86
CA LEU A 448 -11.12 -45.82 -15.14
C LEU A 448 -11.04 -44.53 -15.96
N PHE A 449 -10.76 -44.65 -17.27
CA PHE A 449 -10.71 -43.50 -18.17
C PHE A 449 -12.08 -42.81 -18.33
N GLU A 450 -13.15 -43.57 -18.46
CA GLU A 450 -14.51 -43.03 -18.56
C GLU A 450 -15.00 -42.42 -17.24
N LEU A 451 -14.65 -43.01 -16.09
CA LEU A 451 -14.92 -42.42 -14.78
C LEU A 451 -14.19 -41.08 -14.61
N LYS A 452 -12.94 -40.97 -15.10
CA LYS A 452 -12.16 -39.72 -15.04
C LYS A 452 -12.73 -38.60 -15.90
N LYS A 453 -13.39 -38.89 -17.03
CA LYS A 453 -14.07 -37.87 -17.86
C LYS A 453 -15.28 -37.23 -17.18
N LYS A 454 -15.87 -37.91 -16.19
CA LYS A 454 -17.07 -37.47 -15.46
C LYS A 454 -16.75 -36.66 -14.20
N ILE A 455 -15.46 -36.53 -13.87
CA ILE A 455 -14.90 -35.61 -12.86
C ILE A 455 -14.46 -34.36 -13.61
#